data_AF-A0AA97GAD8-F1
#
_entry.id   AF-A0AA97GAD8-F1
#
_cell.length_a   1.000
_cell.length_b   1.000
_cell.length_c   1.000
_cell.angle_alpha   90.00
_cell.angle_beta   90.00
_cell.angle_gamma   90.00
#
_symmetry.space_group_name_H-M   'P 1'
#
loop_
_entity.id
_entity.type
_entity.pdbx_description
1 polymer ?
#
loop_
_entity_poly.entity_id
_entity_poly.type
_entity_poly.pdbx_seq_one_letter_code
_entity_poly.pdbx_strand_id
1 'polypeptide(L)'
;MNYLLSSELAGETAVIWWGLYDEELFVEHQGKRFGPFYPSGGPIPLHKYRAQKKTVREERADRIEGLAKVLSLPDAAYQEMGLPTKLLSLESEDQPASVPFQVQDPFTEYHWPDSLTARRAIADYIGMPLARKGVAECNGISGRILTEWVAEC
;
A
#
# COMPACT_ATOMS: atom_id res chain seq x y z
N MET A 1 14.32 3.64 -20.48
CA MET A 1 14.69 2.21 -20.51
C MET A 1 13.67 1.47 -19.69
N ASN A 2 13.02 0.45 -20.26
CA ASN A 2 12.04 -0.35 -19.55
C ASN A 2 12.69 -1.69 -19.16
N TYR A 3 12.40 -2.18 -17.97
CA TYR A 3 12.87 -3.48 -17.50
C TYR A 3 11.66 -4.39 -17.24
N LEU A 4 11.77 -5.65 -17.64
CA LEU A 4 10.76 -6.67 -17.34
C LEU A 4 11.24 -7.48 -16.15
N LEU A 5 10.63 -7.23 -14.99
CA LEU A 5 10.86 -7.99 -13.77
C LEU A 5 9.99 -9.25 -13.75
N SER A 6 10.39 -10.23 -12.93
CA SER A 6 9.58 -11.42 -12.67
C SER A 6 8.27 -11.05 -11.98
N SER A 7 7.17 -11.74 -12.32
CA SER A 7 5.85 -11.57 -11.69
C SER A 7 5.86 -11.83 -10.18
N GLU A 8 6.85 -12.57 -9.68
CA GLU A 8 7.02 -12.83 -8.25
C GLU A 8 7.23 -11.53 -7.45
N LEU A 9 7.75 -10.48 -8.07
CA LEU A 9 8.01 -9.17 -7.44
C LEU A 9 6.84 -8.19 -7.60
N ALA A 10 5.73 -8.60 -8.21
CA ALA A 10 4.60 -7.72 -8.48
C ALA A 10 3.86 -7.37 -7.19
N GLY A 11 3.78 -6.07 -6.87
CA GLY A 11 3.12 -5.58 -5.66
C GLY A 11 3.95 -5.68 -4.39
N GLU A 12 5.22 -6.09 -4.50
CA GLU A 12 6.14 -6.22 -3.36
C GLU A 12 7.14 -5.06 -3.33
N THR A 13 7.54 -4.63 -2.13
CA THR A 13 8.58 -3.61 -1.95
C THR A 13 9.95 -4.27 -2.02
N ALA A 14 10.69 -4.03 -3.10
CA ALA A 14 12.00 -4.64 -3.33
C ALA A 14 13.12 -3.59 -3.42
N VAL A 15 14.34 -4.00 -3.07
CA VAL A 15 15.54 -3.17 -3.20
C VAL A 15 16.18 -3.43 -4.55
N ILE A 16 16.38 -2.36 -5.31
CA ILE A 16 16.97 -2.45 -6.65
C ILE A 16 18.47 -2.17 -6.56
N TRP A 17 19.25 -3.10 -7.09
CA TRP A 17 20.69 -2.98 -7.27
C TRP A 17 20.95 -2.68 -8.74
N TRP A 18 21.19 -1.41 -9.05
CA TRP A 18 21.52 -0.96 -10.40
C TRP A 18 22.93 -0.33 -10.39
N GLY A 19 23.82 -0.85 -11.23
CA GLY A 19 25.10 -0.22 -11.51
C GLY A 19 24.91 0.90 -12.53
N LEU A 20 25.49 2.08 -12.29
CA LEU A 20 25.36 3.26 -13.16
C LEU A 20 25.78 3.00 -14.62
N TYR A 21 26.61 1.98 -14.85
CA TYR A 21 27.14 1.59 -16.15
C TYR A 21 26.73 0.17 -16.58
N ASP A 22 25.91 -0.52 -15.78
CA ASP A 22 25.52 -1.89 -16.06
C ASP A 22 24.16 -1.93 -16.77
N GLU A 23 24.07 -2.74 -17.81
CA GLU A 23 22.81 -3.12 -18.47
C GLU A 23 22.05 -4.21 -17.69
N GLU A 24 22.65 -4.71 -16.61
CA GLU A 24 22.10 -5.73 -15.73
C GLU A 24 21.45 -5.12 -14.50
N LEU A 25 20.19 -5.46 -14.27
CA LEU A 25 19.44 -5.07 -13.08
C LEU A 25 19.29 -6.26 -12.15
N PHE A 26 19.67 -6.10 -10.88
CA PHE A 26 19.39 -7.08 -9.83
C PHE A 26 18.32 -6.53 -8.88
N VAL A 27 17.41 -7.39 -8.45
CA VAL A 27 16.36 -7.03 -7.49
C VAL A 27 16.47 -7.94 -6.28
N GLU A 28 16.50 -7.36 -5.09
CA GLU A 28 16.50 -8.09 -3.83
C GLU A 28 15.14 -7.97 -3.15
N HIS A 29 14.55 -9.13 -2.83
CA HIS A 29 13.29 -9.20 -2.10
C HIS A 29 13.35 -10.35 -1.08
N GLN A 30 12.96 -10.09 0.18
CA GLN A 30 13.00 -11.04 1.29
C GLN A 30 14.37 -11.74 1.49
N GLY A 31 15.47 -11.00 1.30
CA GLY A 31 16.85 -11.53 1.42
C GLY A 31 17.25 -12.49 0.29
N LYS A 32 16.45 -12.59 -0.77
CA LYS A 32 16.79 -13.32 -2.00
C LYS A 32 17.06 -12.35 -3.13
N ARG A 33 18.11 -12.61 -3.88
CA ARG A 33 18.52 -11.82 -5.04
C ARG A 33 18.00 -12.46 -6.33
N PHE A 34 17.26 -11.69 -7.10
CA PHE A 34 16.68 -12.03 -8.40
C PHE A 34 17.43 -11.26 -9.49
N GLY A 35 17.76 -11.93 -10.60
CA GLY A 35 18.45 -11.31 -11.74
C GLY A 35 19.43 -12.27 -12.43
N PRO A 36 20.15 -11.81 -13.47
CA PRO A 36 20.13 -10.46 -14.04
C PRO A 36 18.92 -10.19 -14.95
N PHE A 37 18.28 -9.03 -14.80
CA PHE A 37 17.23 -8.54 -15.70
C PHE A 37 17.82 -7.57 -16.73
N TYR A 38 17.44 -7.75 -17.99
CA TYR A 38 17.94 -6.95 -19.12
C TYR A 38 16.88 -5.94 -19.59
N PRO A 39 17.30 -4.79 -20.16
CA PRO A 39 16.39 -3.81 -20.71
C PRO A 39 15.54 -4.40 -21.85
N SER A 40 14.23 -4.17 -21.80
CA SER A 40 13.29 -4.58 -22.85
C SER A 40 13.35 -3.58 -24.01
N GLY A 41 14.33 -3.77 -24.90
CA GLY A 41 14.69 -2.78 -25.93
C GLY A 41 14.74 -3.28 -27.38
N GLY A 42 14.01 -4.34 -27.74
CA GLY A 42 13.91 -4.80 -29.14
C GLY A 42 12.46 -4.82 -29.63
N PRO A 43 12.19 -4.58 -30.92
CA PRO A 43 10.85 -4.73 -31.47
C PRO A 43 10.37 -6.17 -31.22
N ILE A 44 9.30 -6.31 -30.44
CA ILE A 44 8.67 -7.61 -30.18
C ILE A 44 8.20 -8.15 -31.53
N PRO A 45 8.65 -9.32 -31.97
CA PRO A 45 8.17 -9.91 -33.21
C PRO A 45 6.64 -10.05 -33.14
N LEU A 46 5.94 -9.44 -34.09
CA LEU A 46 4.49 -9.57 -34.24
C LEU A 46 4.12 -11.06 -34.21
N HIS A 47 3.12 -11.42 -33.40
CA HIS A 47 2.67 -12.79 -33.13
C HIS A 47 3.55 -13.67 -32.24
N LYS A 48 4.60 -13.14 -31.59
CA LYS A 48 5.34 -13.85 -30.54
C LYS A 48 5.12 -13.18 -29.18
N TYR A 49 4.22 -13.76 -28.39
CA TYR A 49 4.07 -13.40 -26.98
C TYR A 49 5.02 -14.24 -26.14
N ARG A 50 5.81 -13.60 -25.29
CA ARG A 50 6.61 -14.31 -24.29
C ARG A 50 5.69 -14.70 -23.14
N ALA A 51 5.41 -15.98 -22.98
CA ALA A 51 4.79 -16.48 -21.76
C ALA A 51 5.76 -16.25 -20.59
N GLN A 52 5.24 -15.76 -19.48
CA GLN A 52 6.03 -15.63 -18.26
C GLN A 52 6.33 -17.03 -17.70
N LYS A 53 7.53 -17.21 -17.16
CA LYS A 53 7.90 -18.47 -16.49
C LYS A 53 7.11 -18.56 -15.19
N LYS A 54 6.59 -19.75 -14.86
CA LYS A 54 5.93 -20.00 -13.57
C LYS A 54 6.85 -19.60 -12.42
N THR A 55 6.30 -18.93 -11.42
CA THR A 55 7.05 -18.52 -10.23
C THR A 55 7.21 -19.68 -9.25
N VAL A 56 8.17 -19.58 -8.32
CA VAL A 56 8.35 -20.59 -7.26
C VAL A 56 7.09 -20.71 -6.40
N ARG A 57 6.36 -19.60 -6.23
CA ARG A 57 5.09 -19.57 -5.51
C ARG A 57 3.98 -20.32 -6.25
N GLU A 58 3.88 -20.15 -7.55
CA GLU A 58 2.92 -20.88 -8.39
C GLU A 58 3.22 -22.39 -8.40
N GLU A 59 4.49 -22.79 -8.53
CA GLU A 59 4.86 -24.21 -8.45
C GLU A 59 4.52 -24.83 -7.09
N ARG A 60 4.66 -24.06 -6.00
CA ARG A 60 4.24 -24.51 -4.66
C ARG A 60 2.72 -24.63 -4.57
N ALA A 61 1.97 -23.68 -5.13
CA ALA A 61 0.51 -23.74 -5.17
C ALA A 61 0.03 -24.96 -5.95
N ASP A 62 0.58 -25.22 -7.14
CA ASP A 62 0.28 -26.40 -7.95
C ASP A 62 0.55 -27.70 -7.17
N ARG A 63 1.66 -27.75 -6.41
CA ARG A 63 1.99 -28.91 -5.57
C ARG A 63 0.98 -29.08 -4.43
N ILE A 64 0.60 -28.00 -3.75
CA ILE A 64 -0.40 -28.04 -2.68
C ILE A 64 -1.73 -28.51 -3.24
N GLU A 65 -2.15 -28.02 -4.41
CA GLU A 65 -3.37 -28.46 -5.08
C GLU A 65 -3.31 -29.96 -5.44
N GLY A 66 -2.17 -30.42 -5.97
CA GLY A 66 -1.94 -31.85 -6.25
C GLY A 66 -2.04 -32.71 -4.99
N LEU A 67 -1.43 -32.28 -3.89
CA LEU A 67 -1.53 -32.96 -2.60
C LEU A 67 -2.96 -32.92 -2.04
N ALA A 68 -3.64 -31.78 -2.16
CA ALA A 68 -5.02 -31.64 -1.73
C ALA A 68 -5.94 -32.62 -2.47
N LYS A 69 -5.75 -32.83 -3.78
CA LYS A 69 -6.50 -33.84 -4.56
C LYS A 69 -6.25 -35.28 -4.10
N VAL A 70 -5.04 -35.57 -3.63
CA VAL A 70 -4.69 -36.90 -3.10
C VAL A 70 -5.27 -37.10 -1.71
N LEU A 71 -5.27 -36.02 -0.89
CA LEU A 71 -5.75 -36.05 0.49
C LEU A 71 -7.25 -35.83 0.62
N SER A 72 -7.92 -35.29 -0.40
CA SER A 72 -9.36 -35.10 -0.43
C SER A 72 -10.03 -36.46 -0.49
N LEU A 73 -10.32 -37.03 0.68
CA LEU A 73 -11.28 -38.11 0.80
C LEU A 73 -12.65 -37.54 0.42
N PRO A 74 -13.50 -38.26 -0.34
CA PRO A 74 -14.87 -37.83 -0.58
C PRO A 74 -15.60 -37.61 0.74
N ASP A 75 -16.48 -36.60 0.82
CA ASP A 75 -17.26 -36.30 2.04
C ASP A 75 -18.02 -37.52 2.57
N ALA A 76 -18.42 -38.44 1.69
CA ALA A 76 -19.03 -39.72 2.03
C ALA A 76 -18.11 -40.62 2.90
N ALA A 77 -16.81 -40.65 2.62
CA ALA A 77 -15.85 -41.44 3.38
C ALA A 77 -15.65 -40.89 4.81
N TYR A 78 -15.77 -39.58 5.01
CA TYR A 78 -15.74 -38.96 6.34
C TYR A 78 -16.99 -39.27 7.16
N GLN A 79 -18.17 -39.27 6.52
CA GLN A 79 -19.43 -39.67 7.15
C GLN A 79 -19.42 -41.13 7.58
N GLU A 80 -18.85 -42.02 6.75
CA GLU A 80 -18.68 -43.44 7.08
C GLU A 80 -17.67 -43.67 8.23
N MET A 81 -16.63 -42.84 8.33
CA MET A 81 -15.70 -42.85 9.48
C MET A 81 -16.25 -42.15 10.74
N GLY A 82 -17.46 -41.60 10.70
CA GLY A 82 -18.06 -40.88 11.83
C GLY A 82 -17.33 -39.58 12.20
N LEU A 83 -16.48 -39.05 11.32
CA LEU A 83 -15.77 -37.80 11.51
C LEU A 83 -16.63 -36.65 10.97
N PRO A 84 -16.89 -35.59 11.77
CA PRO A 84 -17.69 -34.47 11.30
C PRO A 84 -16.92 -33.70 10.21
N THR A 85 -17.51 -33.61 9.02
CA THR A 85 -17.02 -32.78 7.90
C THR A 85 -16.88 -31.29 8.24
N LYS A 86 -17.50 -30.86 9.36
CA LYS A 86 -17.42 -29.50 9.90
C LYS A 86 -15.99 -29.04 10.26
N LEU A 87 -15.02 -29.96 10.43
CA LEU A 87 -13.62 -29.60 10.68
C LEU A 87 -12.89 -28.99 9.46
N LEU A 88 -13.40 -29.22 8.24
CA LEU A 88 -12.84 -28.63 7.02
C LEU A 88 -13.36 -27.21 6.76
N SER A 89 -14.51 -26.87 7.35
CA SER A 89 -15.02 -25.52 7.41
C SER A 89 -14.18 -24.74 8.43
N LEU A 90 -13.04 -24.19 7.97
CA LEU A 90 -12.25 -23.17 8.68
C LEU A 90 -13.02 -21.84 8.84
N GLU A 91 -14.34 -21.86 8.72
CA GLU A 91 -15.22 -20.79 9.15
C GLU A 91 -15.22 -20.83 10.68
N SER A 92 -14.21 -20.15 11.23
CA SER A 92 -14.11 -19.92 12.66
C SER A 92 -15.42 -19.24 13.09
N GLU A 93 -16.27 -19.91 13.87
CA GLU A 93 -17.53 -19.33 14.35
C GLU A 93 -17.29 -18.10 15.26
N ASP A 94 -16.03 -17.79 15.58
CA ASP A 94 -15.56 -16.63 16.33
C ASP A 94 -14.96 -15.50 15.44
N GLN A 95 -15.36 -15.37 14.16
CA GLN A 95 -14.99 -14.15 13.43
C GLN A 95 -15.76 -12.95 13.98
N PRO A 96 -15.08 -11.94 14.58
CA PRO A 96 -15.76 -10.76 15.07
C PRO A 96 -16.43 -10.04 13.91
N ALA A 97 -17.64 -9.50 14.14
CA ALA A 97 -18.35 -8.72 13.14
C ALA A 97 -17.44 -7.62 12.57
N SER A 98 -17.33 -7.54 11.24
CA SER A 98 -16.49 -6.55 10.58
C SER A 98 -16.98 -5.15 10.92
N VAL A 99 -16.25 -4.42 11.76
CA VAL A 99 -16.50 -3.02 12.03
C VAL A 99 -15.80 -2.21 10.93
N PRO A 100 -16.52 -1.36 10.17
CA PRO A 100 -15.88 -0.50 9.19
C PRO A 100 -14.87 0.41 9.89
N PHE A 101 -13.69 0.58 9.29
CA PHE A 101 -12.71 1.55 9.76
C PHE A 101 -13.35 2.94 9.73
N GLN A 102 -13.42 3.61 10.88
CA GLN A 102 -13.79 5.01 10.94
C GLN A 102 -12.65 5.81 10.31
N VAL A 103 -12.84 6.21 9.06
CA VAL A 103 -11.94 7.14 8.39
C VAL A 103 -12.11 8.49 9.07
N GLN A 104 -11.35 8.73 10.15
CA GLN A 104 -10.99 10.10 10.48
C GLN A 104 -10.05 10.52 9.36
N ASP A 105 -10.56 11.35 8.45
CA ASP A 105 -9.82 11.82 7.29
C ASP A 105 -8.52 12.49 7.77
N PRO A 106 -7.33 11.91 7.48
CA PRO A 106 -6.06 12.46 7.90
C PRO A 106 -5.74 13.80 7.21
N PHE A 107 -6.52 14.18 6.19
CA PHE A 107 -6.41 15.44 5.46
C PHE A 107 -7.48 16.47 5.87
N THR A 108 -8.12 16.32 7.04
CA THR A 108 -8.96 17.39 7.58
C THR A 108 -8.08 18.59 7.91
N GLU A 109 -7.91 19.49 6.94
CA GLU A 109 -7.25 20.77 7.16
C GLU A 109 -8.10 21.57 8.16
N TYR A 110 -7.47 21.99 9.25
CA TYR A 110 -8.15 22.70 10.33
C TYR A 110 -8.44 24.15 9.88
N HIS A 111 -9.65 24.40 9.38
CA HIS A 111 -10.07 25.75 9.02
C HIS A 111 -10.73 26.45 10.20
N TRP A 112 -10.43 27.74 10.38
CA TRP A 112 -11.14 28.56 11.35
C TRP A 112 -12.45 29.10 10.74
N PRO A 113 -13.55 29.13 11.51
CA PRO A 113 -14.85 29.58 11.01
C PRO A 113 -14.92 31.09 10.72
N ASP A 114 -14.04 31.89 11.34
CA ASP A 114 -13.97 33.34 11.13
C ASP A 114 -12.54 33.85 11.37
N SER A 115 -12.20 34.93 10.67
CA SER A 115 -10.91 35.61 10.77
C SER A 115 -10.59 36.13 12.17
N LEU A 116 -11.62 36.53 12.93
CA LEU A 116 -11.45 37.02 14.30
C LEU A 116 -11.05 35.87 15.24
N THR A 117 -11.69 34.70 15.07
CA THR A 117 -11.37 33.48 15.82
C THR A 117 -9.96 33.00 15.54
N ALA A 118 -9.53 33.02 14.27
CA ALA A 118 -8.16 32.71 13.88
C ALA A 118 -7.15 33.67 14.52
N ARG A 119 -7.37 34.98 14.43
CA ARG A 119 -6.50 35.99 15.05
C ARG A 119 -6.41 35.83 16.57
N ARG A 120 -7.51 35.47 17.23
CA ARG A 120 -7.53 35.20 18.67
C ARG A 120 -6.70 33.97 19.02
N ALA A 121 -6.89 32.86 18.29
CA ALA A 121 -6.10 31.64 18.49
C ALA A 121 -4.58 31.88 18.28
N ILE A 122 -4.21 32.71 17.31
CA ILE A 122 -2.81 33.11 17.08
C ILE A 122 -2.28 33.96 18.25
N ALA A 123 -3.08 34.90 18.76
CA ALA A 123 -2.69 35.71 19.92
C ALA A 123 -2.49 34.85 21.17
N ASP A 124 -3.37 33.86 21.37
CA ASP A 124 -3.28 32.88 22.47
C ASP A 124 -2.04 31.98 22.30
N TYR A 125 -1.73 31.53 21.08
CA TYR A 125 -0.53 30.75 20.77
C TYR A 125 0.78 31.52 21.01
N ILE A 126 0.82 32.79 20.62
CA ILE A 126 1.99 33.67 20.80
C ILE A 126 2.10 34.16 22.26
N GLY A 127 1.01 34.08 23.03
CA GLY A 127 0.94 34.55 24.42
C GLY A 127 0.99 36.08 24.56
N MET A 128 0.72 36.82 23.48
CA MET A 128 0.78 38.29 23.45
C MET A 128 -0.30 38.85 22.52
N PRO A 129 -0.90 40.02 22.84
CA PRO A 129 -1.87 40.64 21.94
C PRO A 129 -1.16 41.09 20.66
N LEU A 130 -1.74 40.77 19.50
CA LEU A 130 -1.19 41.17 18.19
C LEU A 130 -1.00 42.69 18.08
N ALA A 131 -1.76 43.49 18.82
CA ALA A 131 -1.58 44.95 18.87
C ALA A 131 -0.21 45.42 19.41
N ARG A 132 0.55 44.56 20.11
CA ARG A 132 1.84 44.91 20.73
C ARG A 132 3.03 44.75 19.78
N LYS A 133 2.93 43.90 18.75
CA LYS A 133 3.95 43.81 17.70
C LYS A 133 3.79 45.03 16.76
N GLY A 134 4.89 45.48 16.16
CA GLY A 134 4.83 46.58 15.19
C GLY A 134 3.85 46.29 14.05
N VAL A 135 3.14 47.32 13.59
CA VAL A 135 2.04 47.22 12.61
C VAL A 135 2.43 46.46 11.34
N ALA A 136 3.68 46.61 10.88
CA ALA A 136 4.18 45.92 9.68
C ALA A 136 4.35 44.41 9.88
N GLU A 137 4.82 43.96 11.05
CA GLU A 137 5.09 42.56 11.33
C GLU A 137 3.81 41.76 11.61
N CYS A 138 2.83 42.40 12.27
CA CYS A 138 1.51 41.82 12.49
C CYS A 138 0.72 41.60 11.21
N ASN A 139 0.75 42.57 10.31
CA ASN A 139 -0.01 42.48 9.06
C ASN A 139 0.56 41.39 8.13
N GLY A 140 1.87 41.18 8.14
CA GLY A 140 2.50 40.11 7.34
C GLY A 140 2.15 38.70 7.83
N ILE A 141 2.19 38.47 9.15
CA ILE A 141 1.89 37.16 9.74
C ILE A 141 0.38 36.88 9.69
N SER A 142 -0.46 37.85 10.07
CA SER A 142 -1.91 37.67 10.04
C SER A 142 -2.45 37.57 8.60
N GLY A 143 -1.91 38.33 7.64
CA GLY A 143 -2.42 38.31 6.27
C GLY A 143 -2.15 36.99 5.54
N ARG A 144 -0.97 36.40 5.76
CA ARG A 144 -0.57 35.15 5.10
C ARG A 144 -1.26 33.92 5.69
N ILE A 145 -1.45 33.89 7.02
CA ILE A 145 -2.17 32.79 7.69
C ILE A 145 -3.68 32.91 7.47
N LEU A 146 -4.25 34.11 7.41
CA LEU A 146 -5.69 34.24 7.15
C LEU A 146 -6.09 33.90 5.70
N THR A 147 -5.18 33.99 4.74
CA THR A 147 -5.47 33.65 3.33
C THR A 147 -5.35 32.15 3.04
N GLU A 148 -4.55 31.43 3.82
CA GLU A 148 -4.36 29.98 3.65
C GLU A 148 -5.30 29.16 4.56
N TRP A 149 -5.81 29.74 5.66
CA TRP A 149 -6.51 28.97 6.70
C TRP A 149 -7.96 29.41 6.98
N VAL A 150 -8.45 30.47 6.33
CA VAL A 150 -9.87 30.83 6.34
C VAL A 150 -10.46 30.27 5.06
N ALA A 151 -11.42 29.35 5.19
CA ALA A 151 -12.15 28.84 4.04
C ALA A 151 -12.80 30.02 3.30
N GLU A 152 -12.52 30.16 2.01
CA GLU A 152 -13.31 31.02 1.14
C GLU A 152 -14.76 30.51 1.18
N CYS A 153 -15.62 31.22 1.90
CA CYS A 153 -17.07 31.12 1.74
C CYS A 153 -17.51 31.74 0.43
#